data_AF-A0A844CGN1-F1
#
_entry.id   AF-A0A844CGN1-F1
#
_cell.length_a   1.000
_cell.length_b   1.000
_cell.length_c   1.000
_cell.angle_alpha   90.00
_cell.angle_beta   90.00
_cell.angle_gamma   90.00
#
_symmetry.space_group_name_H-M   'P 1'
#
loop_
_entity.id
_entity.type
_entity.pdbx_description
1 polymer ?
#
loop_
_entity_poly.entity_id
_entity_poly.type
_entity_poly.pdbx_seq_one_letter_code
_entity_poly.pdbx_strand_id
1 'polypeptide(L)'
;MAANELTELLNITLVAKRKVPSQIEDLFIPGEVADAAYSTLRDTVVFTNNRLIILDTQGVTGTKKEFYSIPYRSIDMWSVETSGILDINGEIDLWTKVGHIKIQLRKGISVKEIDTLIAKSVLNYS
;
A
#
# COMPACT_ATOMS: atom_id res chain seq x y z
N MET A 1 -27.24 -16.63 -6.53
CA MET A 1 -26.09 -16.42 -5.62
C MET A 1 -25.12 -15.51 -6.33
N ALA A 2 -25.13 -14.21 -6.02
CA ALA A 2 -24.02 -13.36 -6.47
C ALA A 2 -22.78 -13.83 -5.71
N ALA A 3 -21.69 -14.11 -6.43
CA ALA A 3 -20.40 -14.32 -5.79
C ALA A 3 -20.11 -13.09 -4.92
N ASN A 4 -19.68 -13.32 -3.68
CA ASN A 4 -19.22 -12.28 -2.77
C ASN A 4 -18.11 -11.46 -3.46
N GLU A 5 -18.46 -10.37 -4.14
CA GLU A 5 -17.49 -9.34 -4.45
C GLU A 5 -17.13 -8.69 -3.12
N LEU A 6 -15.93 -9.02 -2.61
CA LEU A 6 -15.40 -8.35 -1.43
C LEU A 6 -15.34 -6.85 -1.72
N THR A 7 -15.87 -6.04 -0.82
CA THR A 7 -15.89 -4.57 -0.97
C THR A 7 -14.47 -4.05 -1.23
N GLU A 8 -14.29 -3.29 -2.32
CA GLU A 8 -13.05 -2.54 -2.59
C GLU A 8 -12.96 -1.44 -1.53
N LEU A 9 -11.99 -1.56 -0.62
CA LEU A 9 -11.79 -0.58 0.44
C LEU A 9 -10.94 0.59 -0.03
N LEU A 10 -9.91 0.29 -0.82
CA LEU A 10 -8.90 1.25 -1.26
C LEU A 10 -8.38 0.83 -2.62
N ASN A 11 -8.17 1.83 -3.48
CA ASN A 11 -7.60 1.68 -4.81
C ASN A 11 -6.53 2.73 -5.03
N ILE A 12 -5.29 2.28 -5.12
CA ILE A 12 -4.12 3.14 -5.01
C ILE A 12 -3.20 2.89 -6.20
N THR A 13 -2.66 3.95 -6.78
CA THR A 13 -1.62 3.84 -7.81
C THR A 13 -0.30 4.36 -7.28
N LEU A 14 0.70 3.49 -7.10
CA LEU A 14 2.07 3.89 -6.77
C LEU A 14 2.75 4.48 -8.01
N VAL A 15 3.38 5.64 -7.84
CA VAL A 15 3.97 6.44 -8.93
C VAL A 15 5.50 6.45 -8.87
N ALA A 16 6.08 6.78 -7.72
CA ALA A 16 7.52 6.89 -7.56
C ALA A 16 7.96 6.62 -6.12
N LYS A 17 9.19 6.14 -5.92
CA LYS A 17 9.81 6.12 -4.58
C LYS A 17 9.96 7.53 -4.05
N ARG A 18 9.83 7.69 -2.73
CA ARG A 18 10.02 8.96 -2.03
C ARG A 18 10.57 8.75 -0.64
N LYS A 19 10.96 9.84 0.02
CA LYS A 19 11.18 9.86 1.47
C LYS A 19 9.84 9.81 2.20
N VAL A 20 9.85 9.22 3.39
CA VAL A 20 8.72 9.24 4.32
C VAL A 20 8.42 10.70 4.69
N PRO A 21 7.16 11.15 4.59
CA PRO A 21 6.75 12.45 5.12
C PRO A 21 6.87 12.49 6.64
N SER A 22 7.33 13.61 7.22
CA SER A 22 7.46 13.78 8.67
C SER A 22 6.15 13.48 9.42
N GLN A 23 5.02 13.93 8.90
CA GLN A 23 3.69 13.65 9.48
C GLN A 23 3.32 12.16 9.54
N ILE A 24 3.97 11.30 8.73
CA ILE A 24 3.84 9.84 8.84
C ILE A 24 4.86 9.28 9.82
N GLU A 25 6.09 9.80 9.83
CA GLU A 25 7.11 9.44 10.84
C GLU A 25 6.61 9.71 12.27
N ASP A 26 5.86 10.80 12.47
CA ASP A 26 5.23 11.16 13.76
C ASP A 26 4.20 10.12 14.24
N LEU A 27 3.72 9.23 13.36
CA LEU A 27 2.79 8.15 13.70
C LEU A 27 3.49 6.86 14.13
N PHE A 28 4.82 6.79 14.01
CA PHE A 28 5.57 5.58 14.32
C PHE A 28 5.58 5.33 15.82
N ILE A 29 5.38 4.06 16.19
CA ILE A 29 5.58 3.61 17.56
C ILE A 29 7.07 3.33 17.83
N PRO A 30 7.53 3.25 19.09
CA PRO A 30 8.91 2.87 19.38
C PRO A 30 9.31 1.56 18.70
N GLY A 31 10.38 1.60 17.89
CA GLY A 31 10.89 0.46 17.13
C GLY A 31 10.23 0.23 15.76
N GLU A 32 9.22 1.02 15.39
CA GLU A 32 8.68 1.04 14.03
C GLU A 32 9.64 1.81 13.11
N VAL A 33 10.00 1.19 11.98
CA VAL A 33 10.91 1.73 10.96
C VAL A 33 10.30 1.56 9.57
N ALA A 34 10.53 2.53 8.70
CA ALA A 34 10.09 2.44 7.30
C ALA A 34 11.05 1.57 6.49
N ASP A 35 10.51 0.54 5.83
CA ASP A 35 11.23 -0.24 4.81
C ASP A 35 11.24 0.51 3.46
N ALA A 36 10.10 1.10 3.07
CA ALA A 36 9.98 1.86 1.84
C ALA A 36 8.81 2.86 1.86
N ALA A 37 8.89 3.90 1.03
CA ALA A 37 7.79 4.83 0.81
C ALA A 37 7.64 5.20 -0.66
N TYR A 38 6.39 5.37 -1.08
CA TYR A 38 6.01 5.65 -2.46
C TYR A 38 4.98 6.79 -2.51
N SER A 39 5.15 7.70 -3.47
CA SER A 39 4.09 8.66 -3.82
C SER A 39 3.00 7.96 -4.61
N THR A 40 1.78 8.45 -4.47
CA THR A 40 0.68 8.15 -5.39
C THR A 40 0.35 9.42 -6.18
N LEU A 41 -0.75 9.41 -6.95
CA LEU A 41 -1.25 10.62 -7.61
C LEU A 41 -1.66 11.74 -6.63
N ARG A 42 -2.11 11.40 -5.42
CA ARG A 42 -2.57 12.38 -4.40
C ARG A 42 -1.92 12.19 -3.03
N ASP A 43 -1.31 11.03 -2.80
CA ASP A 43 -1.15 10.43 -1.49
C ASP A 43 0.26 9.88 -1.27
N THR A 44 0.44 9.21 -0.14
CA THR A 44 1.67 8.45 0.17
C THR A 44 1.30 7.07 0.70
N VAL A 45 2.04 6.06 0.27
CA VAL A 45 2.04 4.74 0.90
C VAL A 45 3.41 4.49 1.52
N VAL A 46 3.43 4.07 2.77
CA VAL A 46 4.63 3.72 3.53
C VAL A 46 4.52 2.29 4.00
N PHE A 47 5.52 1.49 3.68
CA PHE A 47 5.72 0.14 4.17
C PHE A 47 6.64 0.24 5.39
N THR A 48 6.13 -0.07 6.57
CA THR A 48 6.96 -0.20 7.79
C THR A 48 7.21 -1.67 8.09
N ASN A 49 7.97 -1.96 9.15
CA ASN A 49 8.08 -3.31 9.71
C ASN A 49 6.81 -3.77 10.46
N ASN A 50 5.80 -2.91 10.63
CA ASN A 50 4.58 -3.22 11.40
C ASN A 50 3.29 -3.20 10.56
N ARG A 51 3.17 -2.29 9.59
CA ARG A 51 1.94 -2.02 8.84
C ARG A 51 2.21 -1.28 7.53
N LEU A 52 1.21 -1.29 6.64
CA LEU A 52 1.08 -0.27 5.61
C LEU A 52 0.43 0.97 6.20
N ILE A 53 0.99 2.14 5.92
CA ILE A 53 0.40 3.44 6.25
C ILE A 53 0.09 4.16 4.94
N ILE A 54 -1.16 4.57 4.78
CA ILE A 54 -1.62 5.32 3.59
C ILE A 54 -2.12 6.68 4.06
N LEU A 55 -1.61 7.73 3.45
CA LEU A 55 -2.04 9.11 3.68
C LEU A 55 -2.90 9.57 2.51
N ASP A 56 -4.22 9.54 2.68
CA ASP A 56 -5.17 10.08 1.72
C ASP A 56 -5.36 11.59 1.94
N THR A 57 -5.06 12.38 0.91
CA THR A 57 -5.31 13.82 0.90
C THR A 57 -6.66 14.12 0.27
N GLN A 58 -7.62 14.50 1.10
CA GLN A 58 -8.98 14.81 0.69
C GLN A 58 -9.27 16.31 0.62
N GLY A 59 -10.31 16.64 -0.15
CA GLY A 59 -10.85 17.99 -0.29
C GLY A 59 -10.13 18.86 -1.33
N VAL A 60 -10.83 19.90 -1.80
CA VAL A 60 -10.37 20.79 -2.89
C VAL A 60 -9.05 21.48 -2.54
N THR A 61 -8.84 21.83 -1.27
CA THR A 61 -7.63 22.51 -0.78
C THR A 61 -6.53 21.53 -0.35
N GLY A 62 -6.79 20.22 -0.32
CA GLY A 62 -5.84 19.19 0.13
C GLY A 62 -5.43 19.29 1.59
N THR A 63 -6.23 19.99 2.41
CA THR A 63 -5.96 20.23 3.83
C THR A 63 -6.44 19.09 4.73
N LYS A 64 -7.49 18.36 4.32
CA LYS A 64 -7.98 17.20 5.06
C LYS A 64 -7.06 16.02 4.75
N LYS A 65 -6.50 15.41 5.80
CA LYS A 65 -5.64 14.23 5.72
C LYS A 65 -6.32 13.08 6.44
N GLU A 66 -6.46 11.95 5.77
CA GLU A 66 -6.90 10.70 6.37
C GLU A 66 -5.76 9.68 6.32
N PHE A 67 -5.53 9.01 7.44
CA PHE A 67 -4.46 8.02 7.56
C PHE A 67 -5.06 6.64 7.77
N TYR A 68 -4.78 5.72 6.87
CA TYR A 68 -5.12 4.31 7.03
C TYR A 68 -3.91 3.56 7.56
N SER A 69 -4.11 2.76 8.61
CA SER A 69 -3.11 1.81 9.11
C SER A 69 -3.61 0.40 8.85
N ILE A 70 -2.88 -0.36 8.03
CA ILE A 70 -3.21 -1.75 7.70
C ILE A 70 -2.12 -2.64 8.30
N PRO A 71 -2.34 -3.23 9.49
CA PRO A 71 -1.40 -4.18 10.07
C PRO A 71 -1.18 -5.36 9.13
N TYR A 72 0.05 -5.83 8.97
CA TYR A 72 0.29 -6.99 8.08
C TYR A 72 -0.44 -8.25 8.55
N ARG A 73 -0.64 -8.39 9.87
CA ARG A 73 -1.44 -9.47 10.46
C ARG A 73 -2.92 -9.50 10.04
N SER A 74 -3.44 -8.44 9.41
CA SER A 74 -4.81 -8.42 8.88
C SER A 74 -4.90 -8.77 7.39
N ILE A 75 -3.76 -9.01 6.74
CA ILE A 75 -3.71 -9.47 5.34
C ILE A 75 -3.74 -10.99 5.37
N ASP A 76 -4.87 -11.56 4.94
CA ASP A 76 -5.10 -13.00 4.92
C ASP A 76 -4.50 -13.66 3.65
N MET A 77 -4.39 -12.90 2.54
CA MET A 77 -3.83 -13.34 1.26
C MET A 77 -3.40 -12.12 0.43
N TRP A 78 -2.45 -12.30 -0.50
CA TRP A 78 -2.18 -11.34 -1.57
C TRP A 78 -1.95 -12.04 -2.90
N SER A 79 -2.07 -11.28 -3.99
CA SER A 79 -1.75 -11.70 -5.35
C SER A 79 -0.89 -10.64 -6.02
N VAL A 80 -0.22 -11.04 -7.08
CA VAL A 80 0.64 -10.18 -7.88
C VAL A 80 0.37 -10.47 -9.35
N GLU A 81 -0.01 -9.44 -10.09
CA GLU A 81 -0.17 -9.50 -11.54
C GLU A 81 0.85 -8.58 -12.20
N THR A 82 1.66 -9.12 -13.11
CA THR A 82 2.54 -8.30 -13.95
C THR A 82 1.79 -7.84 -15.19
N SER A 83 1.82 -6.55 -15.49
CA SER A 83 1.11 -6.01 -16.65
C SER A 83 2.06 -5.79 -17.83
N GLY A 84 1.58 -6.12 -19.04
CA GLY A 84 2.24 -5.79 -20.30
C GLY A 84 1.78 -4.46 -20.92
N ILE A 85 0.93 -3.70 -20.21
CA ILE A 85 0.41 -2.41 -20.69
C ILE A 85 1.49 -1.33 -20.52
N LEU A 86 1.64 -0.46 -21.52
CA LEU A 86 2.78 0.46 -21.66
C LEU A 86 3.15 1.26 -20.39
N ASP A 87 2.15 1.67 -19.59
CA ASP A 87 2.30 2.58 -18.44
C ASP A 87 2.11 1.91 -17.06
N ILE A 88 1.71 0.63 -17.02
CA ILE A 88 1.46 -0.13 -15.79
C ILE A 88 2.43 -1.29 -15.76
N ASN A 89 3.20 -1.41 -14.68
CA ASN A 89 4.14 -2.52 -14.50
C ASN A 89 3.48 -3.73 -13.84
N GLY A 90 2.44 -3.49 -13.04
CA GLY A 90 1.69 -4.56 -12.39
C GLY A 90 0.65 -4.05 -11.41
N GLU A 91 0.04 -5.00 -10.73
CA GLU A 91 -1.01 -4.83 -9.76
C GLU A 91 -0.81 -5.82 -8.61
N ILE A 92 -1.20 -5.40 -7.43
CA ILE A 92 -1.18 -6.21 -6.22
C ILE A 92 -2.53 -6.04 -5.53
N ASP A 93 -3.17 -7.16 -5.22
CA ASP A 93 -4.37 -7.19 -4.41
C ASP A 93 -4.05 -7.75 -3.03
N LEU A 94 -4.59 -7.12 -2.00
CA LEU A 94 -4.48 -7.55 -0.61
C LEU A 94 -5.89 -7.89 -0.10
N TRP A 95 -6.06 -9.12 0.40
CA TRP A 95 -7.31 -9.57 0.98
C TRP A 95 -7.27 -9.48 2.50
N THR A 96 -8.31 -8.90 3.06
CA THR A 96 -8.52 -8.81 4.50
C THR A 96 -9.94 -9.28 4.84
N LYS A 97 -10.20 -9.58 6.11
CA LYS A 97 -11.56 -9.89 6.60
C LYS A 97 -12.61 -8.82 6.31
N VAL A 98 -12.20 -7.56 6.11
CA VAL A 98 -13.11 -6.41 5.95
C VAL A 98 -13.26 -5.96 4.50
N GLY A 99 -12.50 -6.53 3.57
CA GLY A 99 -12.54 -6.18 2.15
C GLY A 99 -11.19 -6.36 1.46
N HIS A 100 -11.11 -5.89 0.22
CA HIS A 100 -9.89 -5.98 -0.60
C HIS A 100 -9.28 -4.60 -0.84
N ILE A 101 -7.95 -4.55 -0.93
CA ILE A 101 -7.17 -3.34 -1.23
C ILE A 101 -6.38 -3.59 -2.50
N LYS A 102 -6.55 -2.71 -3.48
CA LYS A 102 -5.91 -2.81 -4.79
C LYS A 102 -4.80 -1.77 -4.93
N ILE A 103 -3.60 -2.22 -5.29
CA ILE A 103 -2.40 -1.40 -5.46
C ILE A 103 -1.86 -1.58 -6.87
N GLN A 104 -2.10 -0.59 -7.73
CA GLN A 104 -1.52 -0.52 -9.07
C GLN A 104 -0.12 0.07 -9.03
N LEU A 105 0.76 -0.45 -9.87
CA LEU A 105 2.17 -0.06 -9.94
C LEU A 105 2.44 0.61 -11.29
N ARG A 106 2.73 1.91 -11.30
CA ARG A 106 3.18 2.61 -12.51
C ARG A 106 4.53 2.05 -12.99
N LYS A 107 4.82 2.30 -14.26
CA LYS A 107 6.13 2.06 -14.85
C LYS A 107 7.27 2.60 -13.96
N GLY A 108 8.29 1.76 -13.75
CA GLY A 108 9.45 2.07 -12.90
C GLY A 108 9.31 1.58 -11.46
N ILE A 109 8.13 1.15 -11.02
CA ILE A 109 7.93 0.49 -9.72
C ILE A 109 8.07 -1.01 -9.90
N SER A 110 9.06 -1.60 -9.25
CA SER A 110 9.36 -3.03 -9.36
C SER A 110 8.27 -3.86 -8.67
N VAL A 111 7.55 -4.67 -9.43
CA VAL A 111 6.55 -5.62 -8.90
C VAL A 111 7.18 -6.57 -7.87
N LYS A 112 8.37 -7.11 -8.19
CA LYS A 112 9.13 -8.00 -7.30
C LYS A 112 9.52 -7.33 -5.98
N GLU A 113 9.85 -6.04 -6.02
CA GLU A 113 10.20 -5.31 -4.81
C GLU A 113 9.00 -5.20 -3.87
N ILE A 114 7.83 -4.82 -4.39
CA ILE A 114 6.62 -4.68 -3.57
C ILE A 114 6.16 -6.04 -3.05
N ASP A 115 6.19 -7.09 -3.88
CA ASP A 115 5.91 -8.47 -3.45
C ASP A 115 6.84 -8.92 -2.31
N THR A 116 8.14 -8.64 -2.43
CA THR A 116 9.12 -8.97 -1.39
C THR A 116 8.83 -8.22 -0.08
N LEU A 117 8.47 -6.94 -0.15
CA LEU A 117 8.10 -6.14 1.04
C LEU A 117 6.88 -6.72 1.74
N ILE A 118 5.85 -7.09 0.98
CA ILE A 118 4.62 -7.69 1.52
C ILE A 118 4.94 -9.07 2.11
N ALA A 119 5.63 -9.93 1.36
CA ALA A 119 5.97 -11.28 1.80
C ALA A 119 6.81 -11.28 3.08
N LYS A 120 7.85 -10.44 3.14
CA LYS A 120 8.69 -10.24 4.35
C LYS A 120 7.80 -9.92 5.56
N SER A 121 6.84 -9.02 5.37
CA SER A 121 6.05 -8.46 6.45
C SER A 121 4.89 -9.36 6.89
N VAL A 122 4.20 -10.01 5.95
CA VAL A 122 3.07 -10.91 6.21
C VAL A 122 3.56 -12.26 6.75
N LEU A 123 4.66 -12.78 6.22
CA LEU A 123 5.21 -14.07 6.64
C LEU A 123 6.14 -13.98 7.87
N ASN A 124 6.38 -12.76 8.40
CA ASN A 124 7.31 -12.48 9.49
C ASN A 124 8.74 -13.00 9.20
N TYR A 125 9.20 -12.88 7.95
CA TYR A 125 10.54 -13.30 7.54
C TYR A 125 11.53 -12.16 7.85
N SER A 126 12.57 -12.44 8.62
CA SER A 126 13.60 -11.46 9.05
C SER A 126 14.96 -11.75 8.41
#